data_AF-A0A1A0M912-F1
#
_entry.id   AF-A0A1A0M912-F1
#
_cell.length_a   1.000
_cell.length_b   1.000
_cell.length_c   1.000
_cell.angle_alpha   90.00
_cell.angle_beta   90.00
_cell.angle_gamma   90.00
#
_symmetry.space_group_name_H-M   'P 1'
#
loop_
_entity.id
_entity.type
_entity.pdbx_description
1 polymer ?
#
loop_
_entity_poly.entity_id
_entity_poly.type
_entity_poly.pdbx_seq_one_letter_code
_entity_poly.pdbx_strand_id
1 'polypeptide(L)'
;MLSAGSVVAGYRIERVLGSGGMGEVYLAAHPSLPRYDALKVLNAELSGDPDFRARFIREADVAARLDHPNIVSIYNRGQTDEGQLWIAMQFVDGTDSDKVLRAGTMTPARTAYIIGEVAKALDYADQRGVVHRDVKPANFLLSGPVGPEERVLLGDFGIARALGDVGLTVTGSVLATVSYASPEVLSGLPFDGRADQYSLGCTLFRLLTGKAPFAWVDGMAAVVAAHLQAPPPRVSDWAQGLSPRMDAVIATAMAKDPAHRFSSSRELASAAIAALNDATGSITAPWQPISSAEVSSQSVPTQSTGSQWWQPGVARTMAGPPVPPHYPGAPQPAVFMGPPPAHRRPRERRIAVMATILIAAVAATVMALTFTVRSQPVHPASPSASAPPTSGRQASGQPTTTAPGPLGAPVPASALSGFLLPAEQITAIMGAPTMQVAESSTDSFVDGSPYISEKDCSGPYEPADQGAYTNTGSTGSQWQFVRNPTGHEVVQQAVIAYPTADAAQKVLADQHQKWSACAGRTFTVTLPSEAPHRWAFSQLTTPDGTLVLTTAREGKSYFGCQRALAARNNVIVDVGSCKLSLDKKGVEILNAIAAKIPV
;
A
#
# COMPACT_ATOMS: atom_id res chain seq x y z
N MET A 1 -33.44 -5.49 -10.71
CA MET A 1 -34.07 -4.16 -10.70
C MET A 1 -35.58 -4.25 -10.83
N LEU A 2 -36.26 -3.81 -9.78
CA LEU A 2 -37.71 -3.63 -9.72
C LEU A 2 -38.09 -2.31 -10.41
N SER A 3 -39.19 -2.32 -11.16
CA SER A 3 -39.70 -1.11 -11.83
C SER A 3 -40.46 -0.22 -10.87
N ALA A 4 -40.53 1.09 -11.16
CA ALA A 4 -41.43 2.00 -10.46
C ALA A 4 -42.87 1.46 -10.48
N GLY A 5 -43.57 1.55 -9.35
CA GLY A 5 -44.89 0.97 -9.13
C GLY A 5 -44.89 -0.47 -8.60
N SER A 6 -43.75 -1.19 -8.64
CA SER A 6 -43.65 -2.52 -8.02
C SER A 6 -43.90 -2.44 -6.52
N VAL A 7 -44.41 -3.51 -5.91
CA VAL A 7 -44.66 -3.58 -4.46
C VAL A 7 -43.81 -4.68 -3.85
N VAL A 8 -43.09 -4.35 -2.78
CA VAL A 8 -42.28 -5.31 -2.00
C VAL A 8 -42.64 -5.14 -0.54
N ALA A 9 -43.15 -6.20 0.11
CA ALA A 9 -43.56 -6.16 1.51
C ALA A 9 -44.50 -4.99 1.87
N GLY A 10 -45.41 -4.64 0.95
CA GLY A 10 -46.33 -3.51 1.08
C GLY A 10 -45.74 -2.14 0.71
N TYR A 11 -44.43 -2.01 0.57
CA TYR A 11 -43.79 -0.78 0.12
C TYR A 11 -43.88 -0.65 -1.40
N ARG A 12 -44.38 0.48 -1.89
CA ARG A 12 -44.44 0.76 -3.33
C ARG A 12 -43.15 1.44 -3.77
N ILE A 13 -42.45 0.83 -4.72
CA ILE A 13 -41.21 1.33 -5.30
C ILE A 13 -41.49 2.57 -6.14
N GLU A 14 -40.84 3.68 -5.84
CA GLU A 14 -40.92 4.92 -6.63
C GLU A 14 -39.76 5.01 -7.62
N ARG A 15 -38.54 4.70 -7.17
CA ARG A 15 -37.33 4.66 -8.02
C ARG A 15 -36.16 3.97 -7.31
N VAL A 16 -35.13 3.62 -8.08
CA VAL A 16 -33.85 3.14 -7.56
C VAL A 16 -33.06 4.30 -6.93
N LEU A 17 -32.45 4.08 -5.76
CA LEU A 17 -31.47 4.97 -5.12
C LEU A 17 -30.04 4.52 -5.43
N GLY A 18 -29.82 3.21 -5.46
CA GLY A 18 -28.52 2.59 -5.70
C GLY A 18 -28.63 1.09 -5.92
N SER A 19 -27.60 0.51 -6.55
CA SER A 19 -27.46 -0.93 -6.75
C SER A 19 -26.04 -1.35 -6.45
N GLY A 20 -25.85 -2.56 -5.92
CA GLY A 20 -24.54 -3.12 -5.59
C GLY A 20 -24.58 -4.63 -5.42
N GLY A 21 -23.43 -5.24 -5.15
CA GLY A 21 -23.28 -6.70 -5.10
C GLY A 21 -24.21 -7.42 -4.10
N MET A 22 -24.63 -6.73 -3.03
CA MET A 22 -25.52 -7.30 -2.01
C MET A 22 -27.02 -7.09 -2.29
N GLY A 23 -27.38 -6.24 -3.26
CA GLY A 23 -28.76 -5.91 -3.54
C GLY A 23 -28.97 -4.47 -4.02
N GLU A 24 -30.23 -4.07 -4.04
CA GLU A 24 -30.69 -2.80 -4.60
C GLU A 24 -31.41 -1.98 -3.53
N VAL A 25 -31.19 -0.68 -3.51
CA VAL A 25 -31.83 0.27 -2.59
C VAL A 25 -32.81 1.13 -3.37
N TYR A 26 -34.03 1.29 -2.85
CA TYR A 26 -35.14 1.96 -3.50
C TYR A 26 -35.72 3.08 -2.66
N LEU A 27 -36.19 4.15 -3.31
CA LEU A 27 -37.16 5.06 -2.70
C LEU A 27 -38.46 4.28 -2.70
N ALA A 28 -39.05 4.07 -1.54
CA ALA A 28 -40.32 3.38 -1.47
C ALA A 28 -41.32 4.16 -0.61
N ALA A 29 -42.53 4.32 -1.12
CA ALA A 29 -43.62 4.87 -0.34
C ALA A 29 -43.99 3.87 0.76
N HIS A 30 -44.07 4.35 1.99
CA HIS A 30 -44.48 3.54 3.13
C HIS A 30 -45.93 3.04 2.92
N PRO A 31 -46.26 1.78 3.26
CA PRO A 31 -47.59 1.19 3.01
C PRO A 31 -48.75 1.97 3.61
N SER A 32 -48.54 2.60 4.77
CA SER A 32 -49.60 3.23 5.57
C SER A 32 -49.35 4.67 6.01
N LEU A 33 -48.13 5.20 5.81
CA LEU A 33 -47.74 6.52 6.31
C LEU A 33 -47.40 7.42 5.14
N PRO A 34 -47.69 8.74 5.20
CA PRO A 34 -47.38 9.68 4.15
C PRO A 34 -45.89 10.06 4.17
N ARG A 35 -45.01 9.07 4.05
CA ARG A 35 -43.54 9.24 4.01
C ARG A 35 -42.91 8.26 3.04
N TYR A 36 -41.65 8.54 2.70
CA TYR A 36 -40.80 7.62 1.95
C TYR A 36 -39.75 7.03 2.87
N ASP A 37 -39.47 5.75 2.64
CA ASP A 37 -38.40 5.00 3.29
C ASP A 37 -37.38 4.55 2.22
N ALA A 38 -36.14 4.34 2.63
CA ALA A 38 -35.15 3.67 1.80
C ALA A 38 -35.31 2.16 2.00
N LEU A 39 -35.69 1.43 0.96
CA LEU A 39 -35.91 -0.01 1.02
C LEU A 39 -34.76 -0.73 0.32
N LYS A 40 -33.94 -1.45 1.09
CA LYS A 40 -32.88 -2.29 0.54
C LYS A 40 -33.39 -3.72 0.40
N VAL A 41 -33.44 -4.22 -0.83
CA VAL A 41 -33.84 -5.58 -1.17
C VAL A 41 -32.60 -6.35 -1.57
N LEU A 42 -32.33 -7.45 -0.88
CA LEU A 42 -31.13 -8.25 -1.09
C LEU A 42 -31.29 -9.17 -2.29
N ASN A 43 -30.17 -9.51 -2.93
CA ASN A 43 -30.20 -10.44 -4.05
C ASN A 43 -30.74 -11.82 -3.61
N ALA A 44 -31.30 -12.58 -4.55
CA ALA A 44 -31.94 -13.86 -4.26
C ALA A 44 -30.92 -14.91 -3.77
N GLU A 45 -29.70 -14.88 -4.30
CA GLU A 45 -28.62 -15.82 -3.97
C GLU A 45 -28.19 -15.72 -2.50
N LEU A 46 -27.87 -14.51 -2.00
CA LEU A 46 -27.52 -14.28 -0.59
C LEU A 46 -28.71 -14.53 0.32
N SER A 47 -29.92 -14.19 -0.14
CA SER A 47 -31.14 -14.48 0.63
C SER A 47 -31.35 -15.98 0.80
N GLY A 48 -30.93 -16.80 -0.16
CA GLY A 48 -31.04 -18.25 -0.13
C GLY A 48 -30.10 -18.94 0.86
N ASP A 49 -28.98 -18.30 1.25
CA ASP A 49 -28.02 -18.85 2.21
C ASP A 49 -28.56 -18.77 3.65
N PRO A 50 -28.80 -19.92 4.34
CA PRO A 50 -29.30 -19.95 5.71
C PRO A 50 -28.39 -19.25 6.72
N ASP A 51 -27.06 -19.35 6.55
CA ASP A 51 -26.09 -18.76 7.47
C ASP A 51 -26.06 -17.24 7.31
N PHE A 52 -26.07 -16.77 6.07
CA PHE A 52 -26.19 -15.34 5.77
C PHE A 52 -27.50 -14.77 6.32
N ARG A 53 -28.63 -15.46 6.10
CA ARG A 53 -29.94 -15.06 6.60
C ARG A 53 -29.96 -14.91 8.12
N ALA A 54 -29.46 -15.90 8.85
CA ALA A 54 -29.42 -15.86 10.31
C ALA A 54 -28.57 -14.68 10.82
N ARG A 55 -27.43 -14.40 10.17
CA ARG A 55 -26.58 -13.24 10.49
C ARG A 55 -27.28 -11.93 10.19
N PHE A 56 -27.88 -11.79 9.01
CA PHE A 56 -28.60 -10.58 8.59
C PHE A 56 -29.70 -10.20 9.58
N ILE A 57 -30.54 -11.18 9.96
CA ILE A 57 -31.62 -11.00 10.95
C ILE A 57 -31.04 -10.50 12.28
N ARG A 58 -29.99 -11.17 12.78
CA ARG A 58 -29.35 -10.82 14.05
C ARG A 58 -28.72 -9.42 14.03
N GLU A 59 -27.98 -9.09 12.98
CA GLU A 59 -27.30 -7.80 12.88
C GLU A 59 -28.28 -6.64 12.65
N ALA A 60 -29.33 -6.88 11.86
CA ALA A 60 -30.41 -5.91 11.70
C ALA A 60 -31.15 -5.64 13.02
N ASP A 61 -31.39 -6.68 13.85
CA ASP A 61 -32.00 -6.51 15.18
C ASP A 61 -31.14 -5.71 16.15
N VAL A 62 -29.82 -5.88 16.08
CA VAL A 62 -28.87 -5.12 16.89
C VAL A 62 -28.83 -3.66 16.42
N ALA A 63 -28.72 -3.45 15.11
CA ALA A 63 -28.67 -2.10 14.53
C ALA A 63 -29.99 -1.33 14.69
N ALA A 64 -31.15 -2.01 14.66
CA ALA A 64 -32.46 -1.39 14.87
C ALA A 64 -32.67 -0.83 16.29
N ARG A 65 -31.82 -1.19 17.25
CA ARG A 65 -31.84 -0.63 18.61
C ARG A 65 -31.08 0.70 18.72
N LEU A 66 -30.35 1.09 17.67
CA LEU A 66 -29.60 2.33 17.67
C LEU A 66 -30.53 3.50 17.36
N ASP A 67 -30.66 4.42 18.31
CA ASP A 67 -31.41 5.66 18.17
C ASP A 67 -30.48 6.84 18.47
N HIS A 68 -30.02 7.51 17.41
CA HIS A 68 -29.08 8.62 17.50
C HIS A 68 -29.25 9.56 16.30
N PRO A 69 -29.17 10.89 16.46
CA PRO A 69 -29.40 11.86 15.38
C PRO A 69 -28.44 11.72 14.18
N ASN A 70 -27.25 11.17 14.41
CA ASN A 70 -26.24 10.91 13.38
C ASN A 70 -26.21 9.45 12.89
N ILE A 71 -27.24 8.64 13.16
CA ILE A 71 -27.37 7.26 12.66
C ILE A 71 -28.66 7.15 11.83
N VAL A 72 -28.56 6.52 10.65
CA VAL A 72 -29.75 6.19 9.85
C VAL A 72 -30.57 5.14 10.59
N SER A 73 -31.80 5.50 10.97
CA SER A 73 -32.69 4.59 11.69
C SER A 73 -33.15 3.43 10.81
N ILE A 74 -33.18 2.22 11.37
CA ILE A 74 -33.82 1.06 10.75
C ILE A 74 -35.25 0.97 11.27
N TYR A 75 -36.22 0.94 10.35
CA TYR A 75 -37.62 0.91 10.71
C TYR A 75 -38.19 -0.50 10.72
N ASN A 76 -37.81 -1.33 9.75
CA ASN A 76 -38.34 -2.67 9.63
C ASN A 76 -37.41 -3.58 8.81
N ARG A 77 -37.59 -4.90 8.92
CA ARG A 77 -36.91 -5.90 8.11
C ARG A 77 -37.81 -7.11 7.91
N GLY A 78 -37.54 -7.89 6.87
CA GLY A 78 -38.28 -9.13 6.65
C GLY A 78 -37.80 -9.91 5.44
N GLN A 79 -38.68 -10.77 4.97
CA GLN A 79 -38.52 -11.49 3.71
C GLN A 79 -39.77 -11.32 2.84
N THR A 80 -39.64 -11.44 1.53
CA THR A 80 -40.77 -11.56 0.60
C THR A 80 -41.34 -12.99 0.65
N ASP A 81 -42.46 -13.21 -0.02
CA ASP A 81 -43.07 -14.54 -0.14
C ASP A 81 -42.16 -15.52 -0.91
N GLU A 82 -41.37 -14.99 -1.85
CA GLU A 82 -40.32 -15.71 -2.59
C GLU A 82 -39.04 -15.90 -1.76
N GLY A 83 -39.03 -15.41 -0.51
CA GLY A 83 -37.94 -15.57 0.43
C GLY A 83 -36.82 -14.54 0.33
N GLN A 84 -36.92 -13.49 -0.50
CA GLN A 84 -35.88 -12.46 -0.58
C GLN A 84 -35.85 -11.56 0.65
N LEU A 85 -34.67 -11.34 1.23
CA LEU A 85 -34.52 -10.49 2.42
C LEU A 85 -34.64 -9.01 2.05
N TRP A 86 -35.23 -8.22 2.94
CA TRP A 86 -35.34 -6.78 2.79
C TRP A 86 -35.21 -6.06 4.14
N ILE A 87 -34.78 -4.79 4.07
CA ILE A 87 -34.71 -3.88 5.22
C ILE A 87 -35.17 -2.48 4.80
N ALA A 88 -36.07 -1.91 5.58
CA ALA A 88 -36.59 -0.56 5.43
C ALA A 88 -35.91 0.37 6.45
N MET A 89 -35.33 1.45 5.96
CA MET A 89 -34.57 2.41 6.76
C MET A 89 -34.99 3.85 6.44
N GLN A 90 -34.54 4.78 7.28
CA GLN A 90 -34.75 6.21 7.07
C GLN A 90 -34.26 6.63 5.69
N PHE A 91 -35.15 7.22 4.89
CA PHE A 91 -34.75 7.93 3.69
C PHE A 91 -34.11 9.27 4.08
N VAL A 92 -32.86 9.48 3.66
CA VAL A 92 -32.15 10.75 3.82
C VAL A 92 -32.14 11.46 2.47
N ASP A 93 -32.89 12.56 2.37
CA ASP A 93 -32.96 13.36 1.16
C ASP A 93 -31.71 14.24 1.01
N GLY A 94 -30.73 13.76 0.27
CA GLY A 94 -29.42 14.39 0.18
C GLY A 94 -28.41 13.62 -0.67
N THR A 95 -27.13 13.79 -0.35
CA THR A 95 -25.99 13.16 -1.01
C THR A 95 -25.15 12.36 -0.02
N ASP A 96 -24.08 11.72 -0.47
CA ASP A 96 -23.03 11.20 0.40
C ASP A 96 -21.74 12.03 0.27
N SER A 97 -20.85 11.87 1.24
CA SER A 97 -19.59 12.63 1.29
C SER A 97 -18.59 12.24 0.19
N ASP A 98 -18.66 11.02 -0.38
CA ASP A 98 -17.81 10.61 -1.51
C ASP A 98 -18.16 11.40 -2.78
N LYS A 99 -19.46 11.57 -3.06
CA LYS A 99 -19.93 12.40 -4.17
C LYS A 99 -19.55 13.86 -4.00
N VAL A 100 -19.72 14.42 -2.80
CA VAL A 100 -19.34 15.81 -2.50
C VAL A 100 -17.85 16.02 -2.76
N LEU A 101 -17.03 15.06 -2.34
CA LEU A 101 -15.60 15.05 -2.60
C LEU A 101 -15.29 15.00 -4.10
N ARG A 102 -15.92 14.09 -4.85
CA ARG A 102 -15.72 13.98 -6.32
C ARG A 102 -16.21 15.21 -7.08
N ALA A 103 -17.23 15.91 -6.57
CA ALA A 103 -17.71 17.16 -7.12
C ALA A 103 -16.76 18.34 -6.85
N GLY A 104 -15.69 18.15 -6.07
CA GLY A 104 -14.72 19.19 -5.75
C GLY A 104 -15.28 20.28 -4.83
N THR A 105 -16.29 19.97 -4.01
CA THR A 105 -16.93 20.93 -3.09
C THR A 105 -16.64 20.64 -1.61
N MET A 106 -15.77 19.66 -1.34
CA MET A 106 -15.33 19.33 0.01
C MET A 106 -14.22 20.27 0.47
N THR A 107 -14.36 20.85 1.66
CA THR A 107 -13.34 21.71 2.29
C THR A 107 -12.82 21.08 3.57
N PRO A 108 -11.59 21.39 4.04
CA PRO A 108 -11.07 20.84 5.29
C PRO A 108 -11.98 21.11 6.50
N ALA A 109 -12.60 22.30 6.57
CA ALA A 109 -13.55 22.64 7.64
C ALA A 109 -14.81 21.77 7.59
N ARG A 110 -15.40 21.56 6.40
CA ARG A 110 -16.56 20.67 6.22
C ARG A 110 -16.19 19.21 6.51
N THR A 111 -15.01 18.76 6.09
CA THR A 111 -14.46 17.45 6.42
C THR A 111 -14.40 17.23 7.93
N ALA A 112 -13.82 18.18 8.68
CA ALA A 112 -13.73 18.05 10.14
C ALA A 112 -15.10 18.05 10.83
N TYR A 113 -16.05 18.85 10.33
CA TYR A 113 -17.44 18.83 10.79
C TYR A 113 -18.08 17.44 10.58
N ILE A 114 -18.00 16.90 9.36
CA ILE A 114 -18.53 15.57 9.03
C ILE A 114 -17.90 14.48 9.91
N ILE A 115 -16.58 14.50 10.08
CA ILE A 115 -15.87 13.54 10.93
C ILE A 115 -16.29 13.67 12.39
N GLY A 116 -16.53 14.90 12.87
CA GLY A 116 -17.09 15.15 14.19
C GLY A 116 -18.47 14.53 14.39
N GLU A 117 -19.39 14.73 13.46
CA GLU A 117 -20.74 14.15 13.53
C GLU A 117 -20.73 12.62 13.46
N VAL A 118 -19.92 12.04 12.58
CA VAL A 118 -19.78 10.57 12.47
C VAL A 118 -19.13 9.98 13.72
N ALA A 119 -18.12 10.66 14.29
CA ALA A 119 -17.50 10.24 15.54
C ALA A 119 -18.52 10.12 16.68
N LYS A 120 -19.54 11.01 16.73
CA LYS A 120 -20.62 10.92 17.71
C LYS A 120 -21.42 9.63 17.57
N ALA A 121 -21.73 9.23 16.34
CA ALA A 121 -22.45 8.01 16.02
C ALA A 121 -21.64 6.75 16.37
N LEU A 122 -20.35 6.72 16.02
CA LEU A 122 -19.48 5.56 16.28
C LEU A 122 -19.31 5.32 17.78
N ASP A 123 -19.01 6.35 18.57
CA ASP A 123 -18.89 6.20 20.02
C ASP A 123 -20.22 5.77 20.66
N TYR A 124 -21.36 6.23 20.14
CA TYR A 124 -22.68 5.81 20.63
C TYR A 124 -22.94 4.32 20.37
N ALA A 125 -22.55 3.82 19.20
CA ALA A 125 -22.68 2.42 18.81
C ALA A 125 -21.72 1.52 19.61
N ASP A 126 -20.46 1.93 19.78
CA ASP A 126 -19.44 1.19 20.52
C ASP A 126 -19.83 1.00 22.00
N GLN A 127 -20.39 2.04 22.64
CA GLN A 127 -20.94 1.95 24.00
C GLN A 127 -22.07 0.93 24.16
N ARG A 128 -22.67 0.48 23.06
CA ARG A 128 -23.73 -0.56 23.01
C ARG A 128 -23.21 -1.89 22.46
N GLY A 129 -21.89 -2.03 22.29
CA GLY A 129 -21.25 -3.22 21.76
C GLY A 129 -21.50 -3.43 20.26
N VAL A 130 -21.78 -2.35 19.52
CA VAL A 130 -22.04 -2.41 18.09
C VAL A 130 -20.90 -1.76 17.32
N VAL A 131 -20.26 -2.55 16.46
CA VAL A 131 -19.21 -2.09 15.53
C VAL A 131 -19.83 -1.98 14.14
N HIS A 132 -19.60 -0.87 13.45
CA HIS A 132 -20.15 -0.54 12.14
C HIS A 132 -19.54 -1.39 11.02
N ARG A 133 -18.21 -1.60 11.00
CA ARG A 133 -17.44 -2.45 10.06
C ARG A 133 -17.35 -1.98 8.61
N ASP A 134 -18.03 -0.90 8.24
CA ASP A 134 -17.96 -0.31 6.90
C ASP A 134 -17.89 1.22 6.92
N VAL A 135 -17.05 1.80 7.78
CA VAL A 135 -16.90 3.26 7.85
C VAL A 135 -16.10 3.75 6.63
N LYS A 136 -16.76 4.53 5.76
CA LYS A 136 -16.18 5.11 4.53
C LYS A 136 -17.03 6.30 4.03
N PRO A 137 -16.49 7.19 3.17
CA PRO A 137 -17.21 8.37 2.71
C PRO A 137 -18.61 8.13 2.12
N ALA A 138 -18.78 7.02 1.38
CA ALA A 138 -20.04 6.67 0.74
C ALA A 138 -21.18 6.35 1.73
N ASN A 139 -20.85 6.07 2.99
CA ASN A 139 -21.82 5.77 4.04
C ASN A 139 -22.14 6.99 4.92
N PHE A 140 -21.54 8.15 4.63
CA PHE A 140 -21.80 9.40 5.35
C PHE A 140 -22.79 10.23 4.54
N LEU A 141 -24.07 10.14 4.91
CA LEU A 141 -25.17 10.82 4.24
C LEU A 141 -25.27 12.26 4.74
N LEU A 142 -25.40 13.19 3.80
CA LEU A 142 -25.39 14.63 3.99
C LEU A 142 -26.71 15.20 3.46
N SER A 143 -27.44 15.93 4.30
CA SER A 143 -28.75 16.49 3.96
C SER A 143 -28.92 17.91 4.52
N GLY A 144 -29.73 18.72 3.86
CA GLY A 144 -29.95 20.11 4.23
C GLY A 144 -28.87 21.07 3.70
N PRO A 145 -28.92 22.34 4.12
CA PRO A 145 -27.98 23.36 3.66
C PRO A 145 -26.57 23.10 4.21
N VAL A 146 -25.55 23.32 3.37
CA VAL A 146 -24.14 23.19 3.77
C VAL A 146 -23.81 24.22 4.86
N GLY A 147 -23.27 23.76 5.98
CA GLY A 147 -22.92 24.60 7.12
C GLY A 147 -23.25 23.95 8.46
N PRO A 148 -23.37 24.73 9.54
CA PRO A 148 -23.64 24.22 10.88
C PRO A 148 -24.97 23.46 11.03
N GLU A 149 -25.91 23.64 10.10
CA GLU A 149 -27.20 22.96 10.06
C GLU A 149 -27.20 21.74 9.12
N GLU A 150 -26.08 21.45 8.44
CA GLU A 150 -25.95 20.27 7.59
C GLU A 150 -26.10 19.02 8.45
N ARG A 151 -27.09 18.20 8.13
CA ARG A 151 -27.31 16.93 8.81
C ARG A 151 -26.34 15.89 8.25
N VAL A 152 -25.60 15.25 9.15
CA VAL A 152 -24.67 14.16 8.83
C VAL A 152 -25.16 12.89 9.51
N LEU A 153 -25.45 11.86 8.72
CA LEU A 153 -25.94 10.57 9.20
C LEU A 153 -25.05 9.44 8.70
N LEU A 154 -24.66 8.55 9.60
CA LEU A 154 -23.98 7.30 9.30
C LEU A 154 -25.00 6.24 8.89
N GLY A 155 -24.93 5.80 7.64
CA GLY A 155 -25.78 4.75 7.08
C GLY A 155 -25.04 3.44 6.87
N ASP A 156 -25.79 2.39 6.50
CA ASP A 156 -25.23 1.06 6.16
C ASP A 156 -24.34 0.46 7.25
N PHE A 157 -24.85 0.40 8.49
CA PHE A 157 -24.29 -0.51 9.51
C PHE A 157 -24.18 -1.89 8.88
N GLY A 158 -23.02 -2.55 9.01
CA GLY A 158 -22.58 -3.70 8.21
C GLY A 158 -23.39 -5.00 8.30
N ILE A 159 -24.71 -4.92 8.45
CA ILE A 159 -25.77 -5.93 8.59
C ILE A 159 -25.72 -7.05 7.55
N ALA A 160 -25.01 -6.83 6.45
CA ALA A 160 -24.86 -7.78 5.35
C ALA A 160 -23.40 -8.25 5.14
N ARG A 161 -22.48 -7.96 6.07
CA ARG A 161 -21.10 -8.44 5.97
C ARG A 161 -20.85 -9.59 6.92
N ALA A 162 -20.63 -10.77 6.36
CA ALA A 162 -20.14 -11.90 7.12
C ALA A 162 -18.74 -11.57 7.69
N LEU A 163 -18.53 -11.88 8.97
CA LEU A 163 -17.21 -11.92 9.60
C LEU A 163 -16.23 -12.87 8.86
N GLY A 164 -16.74 -13.76 7.99
CA GLY A 164 -15.97 -14.66 7.14
C GLY A 164 -15.74 -14.18 5.69
N ASP A 165 -16.34 -13.08 5.25
CA ASP A 165 -16.21 -12.54 3.87
C ASP A 165 -15.01 -11.59 3.68
N VAL A 166 -14.11 -11.53 4.68
CA VAL A 166 -12.74 -11.04 4.46
C VAL A 166 -11.90 -12.09 3.70
N GLY A 167 -12.51 -13.20 3.26
CA GLY A 167 -11.95 -14.12 2.28
C GLY A 167 -11.88 -13.48 0.89
N LEU A 168 -10.69 -13.48 0.30
CA LEU A 168 -10.30 -12.96 -1.01
C LEU A 168 -11.14 -13.52 -2.19
N THR A 169 -12.42 -13.17 -2.29
CA THR A 169 -13.25 -13.45 -3.47
C THR A 169 -13.32 -12.23 -4.38
N VAL A 170 -13.14 -12.49 -5.68
CA VAL A 170 -12.87 -11.51 -6.75
C VAL A 170 -14.17 -10.79 -7.16
N THR A 171 -14.63 -9.83 -6.35
CA THR A 171 -15.66 -8.87 -6.79
C THR A 171 -15.24 -7.43 -6.49
N GLY A 172 -15.53 -6.50 -7.40
CA GLY A 172 -15.09 -5.09 -7.30
C GLY A 172 -15.61 -4.33 -6.07
N SER A 173 -16.69 -4.81 -5.43
CA SER A 173 -17.22 -4.25 -4.17
C SER A 173 -16.37 -4.58 -2.94
N VAL A 174 -15.65 -5.71 -2.96
CA VAL A 174 -14.74 -6.12 -1.88
C VAL A 174 -13.52 -5.20 -1.85
N LEU A 175 -13.00 -4.80 -3.01
CA LEU A 175 -11.84 -3.92 -3.11
C LEU A 175 -12.06 -2.54 -2.45
N ALA A 176 -13.23 -1.92 -2.64
CA ALA A 176 -13.55 -0.62 -2.04
C ALA A 176 -13.69 -0.65 -0.50
N THR A 177 -13.94 -1.84 0.05
CA THR A 177 -14.05 -2.09 1.49
C THR A 177 -12.68 -2.17 2.13
N VAL A 178 -11.77 -2.90 1.46
CA VAL A 178 -10.42 -3.16 1.94
C VAL A 178 -9.63 -1.86 2.14
N SER A 179 -9.90 -0.83 1.33
CA SER A 179 -9.24 0.49 1.42
C SER A 179 -9.47 1.26 2.74
N TYR A 180 -10.37 0.80 3.59
CA TYR A 180 -10.67 1.42 4.88
C TYR A 180 -10.61 0.42 6.05
N ALA A 181 -10.37 -0.86 5.78
CA ALA A 181 -10.40 -1.91 6.79
C ALA A 181 -9.19 -1.83 7.74
N SER A 182 -9.42 -2.06 9.03
CA SER A 182 -8.37 -2.03 10.04
C SER A 182 -7.49 -3.28 10.00
N PRO A 183 -6.24 -3.23 10.51
CA PRO A 183 -5.31 -4.35 10.49
C PRO A 183 -5.86 -5.61 11.17
N GLU A 184 -6.54 -5.45 12.29
CA GLU A 184 -7.15 -6.54 13.06
C GLU A 184 -8.34 -7.17 12.33
N VAL A 185 -9.14 -6.38 11.61
CA VAL A 185 -10.23 -6.89 10.76
C VAL A 185 -9.65 -7.68 9.58
N LEU A 186 -8.63 -7.14 8.92
CA LEU A 186 -7.95 -7.79 7.78
C LEU A 186 -7.21 -9.07 8.19
N SER A 187 -6.74 -9.14 9.44
CA SER A 187 -6.04 -10.29 10.00
C SER A 187 -6.99 -11.33 10.62
N GLY A 188 -8.30 -11.08 10.62
CA GLY A 188 -9.29 -11.94 11.29
C GLY A 188 -9.10 -12.05 12.80
N LEU A 189 -8.46 -11.05 13.42
CA LEU A 189 -8.27 -10.97 14.87
C LEU A 189 -9.53 -10.43 15.55
N PRO A 190 -9.73 -10.70 16.86
CA PRO A 190 -10.78 -10.03 17.63
C PRO A 190 -10.63 -8.51 17.54
N PHE A 191 -11.76 -7.82 17.38
CA PHE A 191 -11.81 -6.37 17.23
C PHE A 191 -12.99 -5.76 17.98
N ASP A 192 -12.88 -4.47 18.29
CA ASP A 192 -13.89 -3.62 18.96
C ASP A 192 -14.12 -2.32 18.16
N GLY A 193 -14.75 -1.31 18.74
CA GLY A 193 -15.00 -0.02 18.09
C GLY A 193 -13.73 0.71 17.61
N ARG A 194 -12.53 0.33 18.06
CA ARG A 194 -11.27 0.90 17.55
C ARG A 194 -11.04 0.53 16.08
N ALA A 195 -11.64 -0.55 15.58
CA ALA A 195 -11.63 -0.87 14.16
C ALA A 195 -12.32 0.23 13.33
N ASP A 196 -13.50 0.69 13.78
CA ASP A 196 -14.21 1.78 13.13
C ASP A 196 -13.47 3.11 13.27
N GLN A 197 -12.76 3.33 14.37
CA GLN A 197 -11.90 4.50 14.54
C GLN A 197 -10.75 4.54 13.52
N TYR A 198 -10.12 3.39 13.23
CA TYR A 198 -9.11 3.28 12.18
C TYR A 198 -9.71 3.64 10.81
N SER A 199 -10.88 3.09 10.50
CA SER A 199 -11.61 3.37 9.26
C SER A 199 -12.06 4.84 9.17
N LEU A 200 -12.39 5.48 10.30
CA LEU A 200 -12.65 6.92 10.38
C LEU A 200 -11.38 7.74 10.07
N GLY A 201 -10.21 7.32 10.56
CA GLY A 201 -8.92 7.90 10.21
C GLY A 201 -8.62 7.78 8.71
N CYS A 202 -8.89 6.62 8.12
CA CYS A 202 -8.78 6.40 6.67
C CYS A 202 -9.71 7.34 5.89
N THR A 203 -10.93 7.54 6.41
CA THR A 203 -11.93 8.43 5.81
C THR A 203 -11.52 9.89 5.91
N LEU A 204 -10.99 10.33 7.06
CA LEU A 204 -10.44 11.68 7.24
C LEU A 204 -9.32 11.94 6.21
N PHE A 205 -8.38 11.00 6.04
CA PHE A 205 -7.35 11.09 5.00
C PHE A 205 -7.97 11.24 3.60
N ARG A 206 -8.98 10.42 3.26
CA ARG A 206 -9.66 10.46 1.95
C ARG A 206 -10.31 11.79 1.66
N LEU A 207 -11.07 12.32 2.62
CA LEU A 207 -11.81 13.57 2.47
C LEU A 207 -10.88 14.79 2.42
N LEU A 208 -9.68 14.71 3.02
CA LEU A 208 -8.68 15.79 2.98
C LEU A 208 -7.77 15.76 1.74
N THR A 209 -7.50 14.58 1.18
CA THR A 209 -6.48 14.41 0.12
C THR A 209 -7.05 14.03 -1.23
N GLY A 210 -8.31 13.60 -1.30
CA GLY A 210 -8.88 13.12 -2.55
C GLY A 210 -8.37 11.72 -2.94
N LYS A 211 -7.71 11.00 -2.03
CA LYS A 211 -7.17 9.65 -2.27
C LYS A 211 -7.44 8.74 -1.08
N ALA A 212 -7.79 7.48 -1.31
CA ALA A 212 -7.86 6.53 -0.20
C ALA A 212 -6.44 6.27 0.34
N PRO A 213 -6.28 5.95 1.63
CA PRO A 213 -4.98 5.53 2.13
C PRO A 213 -4.45 4.35 1.30
N PHE A 214 -3.16 4.38 1.01
CA PHE A 214 -2.49 3.37 0.20
C PHE A 214 -3.03 3.22 -1.22
N ALA A 215 -3.82 4.16 -1.74
CA ALA A 215 -4.37 4.05 -3.10
C ALA A 215 -3.32 4.04 -4.24
N TRP A 216 -2.06 4.32 -3.92
CA TRP A 216 -0.93 4.37 -4.84
C TRP A 216 -0.15 3.03 -4.93
N VAL A 217 -0.53 2.03 -4.12
CA VAL A 217 -0.07 0.65 -4.30
C VAL A 217 -1.04 -0.09 -5.21
N ASP A 218 -0.50 -0.90 -6.12
CA ASP A 218 -1.29 -1.55 -7.16
C ASP A 218 -1.84 -2.88 -6.61
N GLY A 219 -3.12 -3.17 -6.82
CA GLY A 219 -3.74 -4.45 -6.43
C GLY A 219 -4.24 -4.55 -4.98
N MET A 220 -5.31 -5.33 -4.80
CA MET A 220 -6.00 -5.49 -3.51
C MET A 220 -5.07 -5.99 -2.40
N ALA A 221 -4.22 -6.96 -2.71
CA ALA A 221 -3.33 -7.57 -1.73
C ALA A 221 -2.24 -6.60 -1.24
N ALA A 222 -1.72 -5.72 -2.11
CA ALA A 222 -0.81 -4.67 -1.67
C ALA A 222 -1.50 -3.68 -0.74
N VAL A 223 -2.76 -3.31 -1.05
CA VAL A 223 -3.55 -2.42 -0.17
C VAL A 223 -3.76 -3.09 1.19
N VAL A 224 -4.12 -4.38 1.24
CA VAL A 224 -4.18 -5.16 2.50
C VAL A 224 -2.85 -5.13 3.22
N ALA A 225 -1.75 -5.50 2.56
CA ALA A 225 -0.42 -5.53 3.16
C ALA A 225 0.00 -4.15 3.70
N ALA A 226 -0.35 -3.07 3.00
CA ALA A 226 -0.08 -1.71 3.44
C ALA A 226 -0.90 -1.33 4.67
N HIS A 227 -2.19 -1.70 4.71
CA HIS A 227 -3.00 -1.55 5.92
C HIS A 227 -2.42 -2.34 7.09
N LEU A 228 -1.83 -3.52 6.86
CA LEU A 228 -1.21 -4.33 7.91
C LEU A 228 0.15 -3.79 8.38
N GLN A 229 1.01 -3.32 7.47
CA GLN A 229 2.43 -3.14 7.75
C GLN A 229 2.98 -1.74 7.42
N ALA A 230 2.47 -1.08 6.38
CA ALA A 230 3.03 0.20 5.94
C ALA A 230 2.69 1.32 6.94
N PRO A 231 3.60 2.27 7.21
CA PRO A 231 3.27 3.41 8.06
C PRO A 231 2.06 4.19 7.51
N PRO A 232 1.19 4.76 8.36
CA PRO A 232 0.10 5.61 7.89
C PRO A 232 0.60 6.74 6.97
N PRO A 233 -0.10 7.03 5.86
CA PRO A 233 0.31 8.11 5.00
C PRO A 233 0.18 9.47 5.67
N ARG A 234 1.06 10.39 5.27
CA ARG A 234 1.01 11.78 5.67
C ARG A 234 0.11 12.54 4.72
N VAL A 235 -0.77 13.38 5.26
CA VAL A 235 -1.66 14.22 4.45
C VAL A 235 -0.89 15.38 3.80
N SER A 236 0.19 15.83 4.44
CA SER A 236 1.07 16.90 3.94
C SER A 236 1.73 16.57 2.60
N ASP A 237 1.86 15.27 2.29
CA ASP A 237 2.49 14.81 1.04
C ASP A 237 1.56 14.99 -0.17
N TRP A 238 0.26 15.18 0.06
CA TRP A 238 -0.77 15.21 -0.99
C TRP A 238 -1.48 16.56 -1.08
N ALA A 239 -1.71 17.23 0.04
CA ALA A 239 -2.53 18.42 0.10
C ALA A 239 -1.72 19.58 0.69
N GLN A 240 -1.32 20.52 -0.18
CA GLN A 240 -0.53 21.69 0.21
C GLN A 240 -1.32 22.57 1.18
N GLY A 241 -0.71 22.88 2.34
CA GLY A 241 -1.31 23.74 3.36
C GLY A 241 -1.84 23.02 4.61
N LEU A 242 -1.72 21.68 4.72
CA LEU A 242 -2.09 20.98 5.97
C LEU A 242 -0.90 21.02 6.93
N SER A 243 -1.20 21.24 8.20
CA SER A 243 -0.19 21.29 9.23
C SER A 243 0.41 19.89 9.47
N PRO A 244 1.70 19.77 9.85
CA PRO A 244 2.27 18.52 10.34
C PRO A 244 1.52 17.92 11.55
N ARG A 245 0.70 18.72 12.25
CA ARG A 245 -0.19 18.19 13.31
C ARG A 245 -1.26 17.28 12.74
N MET A 246 -1.79 17.55 11.54
CA MET A 246 -2.74 16.65 10.90
C MET A 246 -2.11 15.31 10.51
N ASP A 247 -0.82 15.29 10.12
CA ASP A 247 -0.09 14.03 9.91
C ASP A 247 -0.05 13.19 11.20
N ALA A 248 0.19 13.83 12.35
CA ALA A 248 0.19 13.15 13.64
C ALA A 248 -1.20 12.59 13.98
N VAL A 249 -2.28 13.33 13.71
CA VAL A 249 -3.66 12.84 13.90
C VAL A 249 -3.92 11.59 13.07
N ILE A 250 -3.55 11.60 11.78
CA ILE A 250 -3.69 10.44 10.90
C ILE A 250 -2.81 9.27 11.37
N ALA A 251 -1.57 9.54 11.79
CA ALA A 251 -0.67 8.52 12.30
C ALA A 251 -1.22 7.82 13.56
N THR A 252 -1.81 8.57 14.49
CA THR A 252 -2.45 8.01 15.69
C THR A 252 -3.73 7.27 15.35
N ALA A 253 -4.64 7.86 14.54
CA ALA A 253 -5.90 7.22 14.16
C ALA A 253 -5.68 5.89 13.43
N MET A 254 -4.67 5.84 12.56
CA MET A 254 -4.33 4.67 11.74
C MET A 254 -3.17 3.84 12.34
N ALA A 255 -2.89 3.97 13.63
CA ALA A 255 -1.89 3.14 14.28
C ALA A 255 -2.24 1.65 14.12
N LYS A 256 -1.23 0.82 13.81
CA LYS A 256 -1.47 -0.60 13.50
C LYS A 256 -2.00 -1.36 14.70
N ASP A 257 -1.37 -1.13 15.84
CA ASP A 257 -1.85 -1.61 17.13
C ASP A 257 -3.01 -0.73 17.62
N PRO A 258 -4.21 -1.30 17.84
CA PRO A 258 -5.36 -0.58 18.40
C PRO A 258 -5.09 0.11 19.74
N ALA A 259 -4.11 -0.36 20.53
CA ALA A 259 -3.74 0.27 21.81
C ALA A 259 -3.10 1.65 21.65
N HIS A 260 -2.52 1.95 20.48
CA HIS A 260 -1.86 3.21 20.18
C HIS A 260 -2.77 4.25 19.49
N ARG A 261 -4.06 3.93 19.31
CA ARG A 261 -5.04 4.85 18.74
C ARG A 261 -5.65 5.76 19.81
N PHE A 262 -6.50 6.69 19.40
CA PHE A 262 -7.21 7.57 20.33
C PHE A 262 -8.15 6.76 21.25
N SER A 263 -8.48 7.31 22.41
CA SER A 263 -9.39 6.65 23.36
C SER A 263 -10.84 6.57 22.86
N SER A 264 -11.23 7.45 21.93
CA SER A 264 -12.57 7.50 21.32
C SER A 264 -12.54 8.12 19.92
N SER A 265 -13.58 7.92 19.11
CA SER A 265 -13.71 8.61 17.82
C SER A 265 -13.92 10.11 18.00
N ARG A 266 -14.56 10.56 19.09
CA ARG A 266 -14.69 12.00 19.41
C ARG A 266 -13.34 12.65 19.72
N GLU A 267 -12.43 11.94 20.35
CA GLU A 267 -11.07 12.45 20.59
C GLU A 267 -10.31 12.61 19.28
N LEU A 268 -10.38 11.63 18.37
CA LEU A 268 -9.85 11.75 17.00
C LEU A 268 -10.40 13.00 16.31
N ALA A 269 -11.73 13.19 16.32
CA ALA A 269 -12.36 14.34 15.67
C ALA A 269 -11.91 15.68 16.29
N SER A 270 -11.79 15.73 17.62
CA SER A 270 -11.31 16.90 18.35
C SER A 270 -9.86 17.24 18.02
N ALA A 271 -8.99 16.22 17.90
CA ALA A 271 -7.61 16.38 17.47
C ALA A 271 -7.51 16.87 16.02
N ALA A 272 -8.36 16.38 15.12
CA ALA A 272 -8.45 16.84 13.73
C ALA A 272 -8.87 18.32 13.65
N ILE A 273 -9.89 18.73 14.42
CA ILE A 273 -10.35 20.14 14.50
C ILE A 273 -9.22 21.04 15.03
N ALA A 274 -8.53 20.63 16.09
CA ALA A 274 -7.40 21.38 16.65
C ALA A 274 -6.27 21.54 15.61
N ALA A 275 -5.91 20.47 14.91
CA ALA A 275 -4.87 20.50 13.88
C ALA A 275 -5.17 21.43 12.70
N LEU A 276 -6.46 21.68 12.40
CA LEU A 276 -6.89 22.67 11.41
C LEU A 276 -6.85 24.11 11.96
N ASN A 277 -7.24 24.31 13.22
CA ASN A 277 -7.30 25.64 13.84
C ASN A 277 -5.91 26.21 14.22
N ASP A 278 -4.94 25.33 14.51
CA ASP A 278 -3.55 25.70 14.80
C ASP A 278 -2.78 26.20 13.55
N ALA A 279 -3.42 26.22 12.38
CA ALA A 279 -2.86 26.82 11.16
C ALA A 279 -2.79 28.37 11.20
N THR A 280 -2.89 28.97 12.40
CA THR A 280 -2.79 30.41 12.70
C THR A 280 -1.41 31.02 12.47
N GLY A 281 -0.44 30.26 11.96
CA GLY A 281 0.90 30.77 11.62
C GLY A 281 1.28 30.79 10.14
N SER A 282 0.67 29.99 9.25
CA SER A 282 1.07 29.91 7.83
C SER A 282 0.06 29.09 7.00
N ILE A 283 -1.14 29.65 6.78
CA ILE A 283 -1.86 29.39 5.52
C ILE A 283 -1.55 30.59 4.63
N THR A 284 -0.41 30.57 3.93
CA THR A 284 -0.03 31.62 2.98
C THR A 284 -0.79 31.50 1.65
N ALA A 285 -1.53 30.41 1.43
CA ALA A 285 -2.38 30.22 0.26
C ALA A 285 -3.77 29.71 0.68
N PRO A 286 -4.87 30.30 0.21
CA PRO A 286 -6.20 29.79 0.50
C PRO A 286 -6.31 28.34 0.03
N TRP A 287 -6.80 27.49 0.93
CA TRP A 287 -7.15 26.10 0.62
C TRP A 287 -8.06 26.06 -0.60
N GLN A 288 -7.56 25.56 -1.71
CA GLN A 288 -8.39 25.31 -2.88
C GLN A 288 -9.08 23.96 -2.71
N PRO A 289 -10.40 23.87 -2.97
CA PRO A 289 -11.09 22.59 -3.05
C PRO A 289 -10.35 21.68 -4.03
N ILE A 290 -10.24 20.40 -3.68
CA ILE A 290 -9.56 19.40 -4.52
C ILE A 290 -10.28 19.38 -5.87
N SER A 291 -9.54 19.55 -6.96
CA SER A 291 -10.13 19.48 -8.29
C SER A 291 -10.74 18.09 -8.50
N SER A 292 -11.91 18.02 -9.13
CA SER A 292 -12.53 16.75 -9.51
C SER A 292 -11.62 15.87 -10.38
N ALA A 293 -10.62 16.46 -11.05
CA ALA A 293 -9.59 15.75 -11.83
C ALA A 293 -8.48 15.11 -10.97
N GLU A 294 -8.24 15.60 -9.74
CA GLU A 294 -7.17 15.13 -8.84
C GLU A 294 -7.65 14.03 -7.88
N VAL A 295 -8.97 13.91 -7.73
CA VAL A 295 -9.59 12.80 -7.02
C VAL A 295 -9.26 11.51 -7.76
N SER A 296 -8.39 10.69 -7.16
CA SER A 296 -7.97 9.45 -7.80
C SER A 296 -9.20 8.58 -8.02
N SER A 297 -9.59 8.45 -9.29
CA SER A 297 -10.36 7.32 -9.75
C SER A 297 -9.41 6.13 -9.71
N GLN A 298 -9.31 5.46 -8.55
CA GLN A 298 -9.13 4.03 -8.66
C GLN A 298 -10.36 3.55 -9.44
N SER A 299 -10.17 3.34 -10.73
CA SER A 299 -11.12 2.79 -11.68
C SER A 299 -11.35 1.32 -11.33
N VAL A 300 -12.02 1.10 -10.21
CA VAL A 300 -13.06 0.07 -10.18
C VAL A 300 -14.23 0.70 -10.93
N PRO A 301 -14.98 -0.02 -11.79
CA PRO A 301 -16.36 0.35 -12.08
C PRO A 301 -17.09 0.30 -10.73
N THR A 302 -16.99 1.38 -9.98
CA THR A 302 -17.89 1.67 -8.89
C THR A 302 -19.13 2.10 -9.65
N GLN A 303 -19.98 1.12 -10.01
CA GLN A 303 -21.40 1.44 -10.02
C GLN A 303 -21.70 1.88 -8.60
N SER A 304 -21.62 3.19 -8.44
CA SER A 304 -21.81 3.86 -7.19
C SER A 304 -23.14 3.44 -6.60
N THR A 305 -23.14 3.04 -5.33
CA THR A 305 -24.33 2.95 -4.49
C THR A 305 -25.00 4.30 -4.26
N GLY A 306 -24.57 5.36 -4.95
CA GLY A 306 -25.53 6.32 -5.46
C GLY A 306 -25.06 7.04 -6.72
N SER A 307 -25.96 7.19 -7.69
CA SER A 307 -25.74 8.10 -8.81
C SER A 307 -27.06 8.65 -9.35
N GLN A 308 -26.98 9.92 -9.74
CA GLN A 308 -27.94 10.73 -10.51
C GLN A 308 -29.31 11.03 -9.86
N TRP A 309 -29.33 12.15 -9.16
CA TRP A 309 -30.50 12.78 -8.59
C TRP A 309 -30.40 14.20 -9.13
N TRP A 310 -31.39 14.63 -9.93
CA TRP A 310 -31.51 15.92 -10.64
C TRP A 310 -31.25 15.91 -12.16
N GLN A 311 -32.34 15.80 -12.92
CA GLN A 311 -32.66 16.74 -14.00
C GLN A 311 -34.06 17.32 -13.73
N PRO A 312 -34.27 18.64 -13.77
CA PRO A 312 -35.60 19.20 -13.89
C PRO A 312 -36.16 18.81 -15.26
N GLY A 313 -37.34 18.19 -15.28
CA GLY A 313 -38.07 17.96 -16.51
C GLY A 313 -38.38 19.29 -17.20
N VAL A 314 -37.62 19.62 -18.24
CA VAL A 314 -38.05 20.63 -19.21
C VAL A 314 -39.04 19.93 -20.14
N ALA A 315 -40.21 20.55 -20.26
CA ALA A 315 -41.32 20.10 -21.06
C ALA A 315 -40.88 19.63 -22.46
N ARG A 316 -41.46 18.51 -22.88
CA ARG A 316 -41.49 18.08 -24.27
C ARG A 316 -42.14 19.18 -25.11
N THR A 317 -41.39 19.77 -26.03
CA THR A 317 -41.96 20.42 -27.20
C THR A 317 -41.29 19.86 -28.45
N MET A 318 -42.15 19.33 -29.32
CA MET A 318 -41.84 18.76 -30.62
C MET A 318 -41.31 19.84 -31.57
N ALA A 319 -40.21 19.59 -32.29
CA ALA A 319 -40.01 19.92 -33.70
C ALA A 319 -38.56 19.62 -34.14
N GLY A 320 -38.43 18.84 -35.21
CA GLY A 320 -37.20 18.70 -36.01
C GLY A 320 -37.01 19.85 -37.03
N PRO A 321 -36.06 19.71 -37.99
CA PRO A 321 -34.97 20.66 -38.25
C PRO A 321 -35.13 21.46 -39.58
N PRO A 322 -34.10 22.22 -40.09
CA PRO A 322 -33.03 21.62 -40.90
C PRO A 322 -31.60 22.27 -40.86
N VAL A 323 -30.65 21.49 -41.40
CA VAL A 323 -29.24 21.72 -41.85
C VAL A 323 -29.20 22.70 -43.07
N PRO A 324 -28.16 23.54 -43.38
CA PRO A 324 -26.87 23.17 -44.06
C PRO A 324 -25.68 24.19 -43.97
N PRO A 325 -24.62 24.18 -44.82
CA PRO A 325 -23.72 23.10 -45.29
C PRO A 325 -22.20 23.38 -45.03
N HIS A 326 -21.36 22.38 -45.32
CA HIS A 326 -19.89 22.43 -45.42
C HIS A 326 -19.36 23.23 -46.62
N TYR A 327 -18.18 23.85 -46.49
CA TYR A 327 -17.16 23.97 -47.55
C TYR A 327 -15.72 23.99 -46.96
N PRO A 328 -14.69 23.51 -47.69
CA PRO A 328 -13.31 23.32 -47.21
C PRO A 328 -12.33 24.40 -47.71
N GLY A 329 -11.19 24.60 -47.03
CA GLY A 329 -10.05 25.30 -47.64
C GLY A 329 -8.98 25.91 -46.72
N ALA A 330 -7.86 25.18 -46.60
CA ALA A 330 -6.45 25.63 -46.58
C ALA A 330 -5.81 26.36 -45.35
N PRO A 331 -4.47 26.20 -45.15
CA PRO A 331 -3.77 26.39 -43.87
C PRO A 331 -2.77 27.58 -43.85
N GLN A 332 -2.32 28.00 -42.65
CA GLN A 332 -0.97 28.57 -42.29
C GLN A 332 -1.03 29.33 -40.92
N PRO A 333 0.10 29.74 -40.29
CA PRO A 333 1.40 29.09 -40.13
C PRO A 333 1.88 29.05 -38.65
N ALA A 334 2.96 28.31 -38.40
CA ALA A 334 3.65 28.22 -37.12
C ALA A 334 4.42 29.50 -36.76
N VAL A 335 4.38 29.91 -35.49
CA VAL A 335 5.23 30.96 -34.92
C VAL A 335 6.20 30.35 -33.91
N PHE A 336 7.48 30.44 -34.28
CA PHE A 336 8.66 30.20 -33.45
C PHE A 336 8.86 31.40 -32.51
N MET A 337 9.05 31.17 -31.20
CA MET A 337 9.71 32.14 -30.31
C MET A 337 10.51 31.39 -29.24
N GLY A 338 11.78 31.77 -29.13
CA GLY A 338 12.82 31.11 -28.34
C GLY A 338 12.81 31.40 -26.82
N PRO A 339 13.86 30.98 -26.10
CA PRO A 339 13.88 30.99 -24.64
C PRO A 339 14.48 32.29 -24.06
N PRO A 340 14.00 32.77 -22.90
CA PRO A 340 14.71 33.76 -22.09
C PRO A 340 15.14 33.17 -20.71
N PRO A 341 15.97 33.85 -19.89
CA PRO A 341 17.33 33.37 -19.58
C PRO A 341 17.56 32.96 -18.11
N ALA A 342 18.73 32.39 -17.87
CA ALA A 342 19.26 32.05 -16.55
C ALA A 342 19.59 33.29 -15.69
N HIS A 343 19.20 33.27 -14.41
CA HIS A 343 19.74 34.16 -13.38
C HIS A 343 20.32 33.38 -12.19
N ARG A 344 21.58 33.73 -11.85
CA ARG A 344 22.40 33.18 -10.78
C ARG A 344 21.99 33.71 -9.38
N ARG A 345 22.21 32.85 -8.38
CA ARG A 345 22.20 32.99 -6.90
C ARG A 345 22.89 34.28 -6.37
N PRO A 346 22.64 34.79 -5.13
CA PRO A 346 23.14 34.17 -3.87
C PRO A 346 22.38 34.46 -2.55
N ARG A 347 22.42 33.50 -1.59
CA ARG A 347 22.50 33.80 -0.14
C ARG A 347 22.89 32.56 0.69
N GLU A 348 24.13 32.12 0.54
CA GLU A 348 24.84 31.30 1.53
C GLU A 348 25.62 32.22 2.47
N ARG A 349 25.23 32.29 3.75
CA ARG A 349 26.11 32.75 4.85
C ARG A 349 25.65 32.43 6.27
N ARG A 350 24.63 31.59 6.47
CA ARG A 350 24.16 31.19 7.83
C ARG A 350 24.35 29.70 8.16
N ILE A 351 24.74 28.86 7.20
CA ILE A 351 24.90 27.40 7.42
C ILE A 351 26.32 27.04 7.90
N ALA A 352 27.35 27.83 7.54
CA ALA A 352 28.74 27.50 7.88
C ALA A 352 29.09 27.62 9.38
N VAL A 353 28.30 28.36 10.18
CA VAL A 353 28.56 28.55 11.62
C VAL A 353 27.93 27.44 12.49
N MET A 354 26.87 26.78 12.01
CA MET A 354 26.22 25.69 12.75
C MET A 354 26.95 24.35 12.58
N ALA A 355 27.59 24.13 11.42
CA ALA A 355 28.35 22.90 11.15
C ALA A 355 29.63 22.80 12.00
N THR A 356 30.29 23.93 12.32
CA THR A 356 31.52 23.93 13.12
C THR A 356 31.27 23.66 14.60
N ILE A 357 30.13 24.11 15.15
CA ILE A 357 29.73 23.83 16.54
C ILE A 357 29.42 22.34 16.74
N LEU A 358 28.77 21.71 15.75
CA LEU A 358 28.42 20.29 15.81
C LEU A 358 29.68 19.40 15.76
N ILE A 359 30.67 19.75 14.94
CA ILE A 359 31.93 18.99 14.82
C ILE A 359 32.76 19.09 16.11
N ALA A 360 32.80 20.26 16.74
CA ALA A 360 33.51 20.45 18.01
C ALA A 360 32.87 19.65 19.16
N ALA A 361 31.52 19.59 19.22
CA ALA A 361 30.81 18.82 20.23
C ALA A 361 31.04 17.30 20.09
N VAL A 362 31.03 16.79 18.85
CA VAL A 362 31.30 15.36 18.58
C VAL A 362 32.74 14.98 18.94
N ALA A 363 33.72 15.85 18.63
CA ALA A 363 35.11 15.61 18.98
C ALA A 363 35.33 15.56 20.51
N ALA A 364 34.65 16.41 21.29
CA ALA A 364 34.75 16.41 22.74
C ALA A 364 34.15 15.13 23.37
N THR A 365 33.04 14.61 22.82
CA THR A 365 32.43 13.35 23.29
C THR A 365 33.29 12.11 22.99
N VAL A 366 33.97 12.07 21.84
CA VAL A 366 34.87 10.95 21.49
C VAL A 366 36.12 10.96 22.38
N MET A 367 36.60 12.13 22.76
CA MET A 367 37.76 12.26 23.65
C MET A 367 37.44 11.87 25.11
N ALA A 368 36.22 12.15 25.58
CA ALA A 368 35.77 11.73 26.91
C ALA A 368 35.55 10.21 27.03
N LEU A 369 35.07 9.55 25.96
CA LEU A 369 34.88 8.10 25.94
C LEU A 369 36.20 7.31 25.90
N THR A 370 37.25 7.86 25.26
CA THR A 370 38.54 7.17 25.18
C THR A 370 39.36 7.26 26.48
N PHE A 371 39.10 8.26 27.32
CA PHE A 371 39.78 8.42 28.62
C PHE A 371 39.20 7.51 29.72
N THR A 372 37.90 7.20 29.68
CA THR A 372 37.24 6.40 30.73
C THR A 372 37.47 4.89 30.62
N VAL A 373 37.82 4.39 29.42
CA VAL A 373 38.12 2.96 29.19
C VAL A 373 39.57 2.60 29.56
N ARG A 374 40.45 3.59 29.75
CA ARG A 374 41.89 3.36 29.96
C ARG A 374 42.33 3.37 31.43
N SER A 375 41.41 3.50 32.38
CA SER A 375 41.75 3.63 33.80
C SER A 375 40.86 2.76 34.70
N GLN A 376 41.18 1.47 34.78
CA GLN A 376 40.87 0.70 35.99
C GLN A 376 42.14 0.00 36.51
N PRO A 377 42.50 0.18 37.79
CA PRO A 377 43.66 -0.43 38.40
C PRO A 377 43.35 -1.85 38.89
N VAL A 378 44.32 -2.75 38.70
CA VAL A 378 44.32 -4.14 39.16
C VAL A 378 44.81 -4.20 40.61
N HIS A 379 44.11 -4.94 41.47
CA HIS A 379 44.62 -5.38 42.77
C HIS A 379 44.63 -6.92 42.89
N PRO A 380 45.59 -7.51 43.64
CA PRO A 380 46.02 -8.88 43.44
C PRO A 380 45.34 -9.90 44.37
N ALA A 381 45.40 -11.17 43.96
CA ALA A 381 44.84 -12.33 44.65
C ALA A 381 45.71 -12.82 45.83
N SER A 382 45.11 -13.62 46.71
CA SER A 382 45.78 -14.56 47.60
C SER A 382 44.94 -15.85 47.81
N PRO A 383 45.57 -17.00 48.14
CA PRO A 383 45.15 -18.32 47.64
C PRO A 383 44.84 -19.35 48.75
N SER A 384 44.21 -20.48 48.39
CA SER A 384 44.22 -21.82 49.05
C SER A 384 43.13 -22.69 48.42
N ALA A 385 43.19 -24.02 48.26
CA ALA A 385 44.19 -25.05 48.47
C ALA A 385 43.66 -26.38 47.84
N SER A 386 44.58 -27.34 47.62
CA SER A 386 44.37 -28.82 47.72
C SER A 386 43.89 -29.64 46.49
N ALA A 387 44.87 -30.13 45.70
CA ALA A 387 45.24 -31.56 45.43
C ALA A 387 44.20 -32.64 44.99
N PRO A 388 44.61 -33.78 44.34
CA PRO A 388 45.68 -34.02 43.34
C PRO A 388 45.21 -35.02 42.21
N PRO A 389 46.04 -35.82 41.48
CA PRO A 389 46.04 -35.80 40.00
C PRO A 389 45.77 -37.16 39.31
N THR A 390 45.36 -37.20 38.04
CA THR A 390 45.85 -38.24 37.10
C THR A 390 45.57 -37.94 35.62
N SER A 391 46.64 -38.03 34.82
CA SER A 391 46.73 -38.48 33.42
C SER A 391 45.76 -37.91 32.37
N GLY A 392 46.31 -37.13 31.44
CA GLY A 392 45.62 -36.76 30.20
C GLY A 392 46.50 -35.97 29.24
N ARG A 393 47.37 -36.70 28.55
CA ARG A 393 48.22 -36.26 27.43
C ARG A 393 47.42 -35.50 26.37
N GLN A 394 47.73 -34.22 26.11
CA GLN A 394 47.74 -33.69 24.75
C GLN A 394 48.51 -32.38 24.61
N ALA A 395 49.36 -32.38 23.58
CA ALA A 395 50.34 -31.38 23.28
C ALA A 395 49.72 -30.14 22.62
N SER A 396 50.35 -29.02 22.94
CA SER A 396 50.36 -27.75 22.23
C SER A 396 50.56 -27.92 20.71
N GLY A 397 49.73 -27.24 19.92
CA GLY A 397 49.94 -27.00 18.50
C GLY A 397 49.50 -25.58 18.14
N GLN A 398 50.45 -24.78 17.66
CA GLN A 398 50.26 -23.43 17.10
C GLN A 398 49.21 -23.37 15.97
N PRO A 399 48.65 -22.18 15.69
CA PRO A 399 47.78 -21.98 14.54
C PRO A 399 48.61 -22.17 13.26
N THR A 400 48.30 -23.23 12.51
CA THR A 400 48.90 -23.47 11.20
C THR A 400 48.07 -22.72 10.17
N THR A 401 48.74 -21.86 9.41
CA THR A 401 48.26 -21.26 8.17
C THR A 401 47.93 -22.40 7.19
N THR A 402 46.64 -22.65 6.96
CA THR A 402 46.19 -23.67 6.00
C THR A 402 46.36 -23.13 4.59
N ALA A 403 47.21 -23.77 3.79
CA ALA A 403 47.26 -23.62 2.34
C ALA A 403 45.88 -23.97 1.72
N PRO A 404 45.53 -23.43 0.53
CA PRO A 404 44.28 -23.78 -0.13
C PRO A 404 44.24 -25.28 -0.39
N GLY A 405 43.18 -25.95 0.08
CA GLY A 405 42.91 -27.33 -0.29
C GLY A 405 42.74 -27.47 -1.82
N PRO A 406 42.80 -28.70 -2.36
CA PRO A 406 42.56 -28.92 -3.78
C PRO A 406 41.20 -28.32 -4.16
N LEU A 407 41.21 -27.39 -5.13
CA LEU A 407 40.00 -26.79 -5.71
C LEU A 407 39.04 -27.91 -6.10
N GLY A 408 37.80 -27.85 -5.63
CA GLY A 408 36.77 -28.80 -6.03
C GLY A 408 36.66 -28.87 -7.56
N ALA A 409 36.32 -30.05 -8.09
CA ALA A 409 36.13 -30.20 -9.53
C ALA A 409 35.14 -29.13 -10.05
N PRO A 410 35.36 -28.56 -11.26
CA PRO A 410 34.44 -27.59 -11.83
C PRO A 410 33.02 -28.17 -11.92
N VAL A 411 32.05 -27.38 -11.47
CA VAL A 411 30.63 -27.71 -11.56
C VAL A 411 30.20 -27.76 -13.04
N PRO A 412 29.65 -28.89 -13.52
CA PRO A 412 29.16 -28.99 -14.89
C PRO A 412 27.83 -28.24 -15.08
N ALA A 413 27.57 -27.77 -16.30
CA ALA A 413 26.32 -27.07 -16.64
C ALA A 413 25.06 -27.88 -16.31
N SER A 414 25.11 -29.21 -16.43
CA SER A 414 24.00 -30.12 -16.11
C SER A 414 23.60 -30.13 -14.63
N ALA A 415 24.45 -29.64 -13.72
CA ALA A 415 24.15 -29.56 -12.29
C ALA A 415 23.43 -28.26 -11.89
N LEU A 416 23.38 -27.25 -12.77
CA LEU A 416 22.98 -25.88 -12.43
C LEU A 416 21.55 -25.77 -11.88
N SER A 417 20.60 -26.51 -12.48
CA SER A 417 19.20 -26.50 -12.04
C SER A 417 18.99 -26.95 -10.59
N GLY A 418 19.88 -27.80 -10.07
CA GLY A 418 19.82 -28.27 -8.69
C GLY A 418 20.20 -27.21 -7.63
N PHE A 419 20.89 -26.14 -8.02
CA PHE A 419 21.33 -25.10 -7.08
C PHE A 419 20.26 -24.04 -6.81
N LEU A 420 19.37 -23.77 -7.77
CA LEU A 420 18.30 -22.80 -7.56
C LEU A 420 17.38 -23.23 -6.40
N LEU A 421 16.87 -22.27 -5.65
CA LEU A 421 15.94 -22.52 -4.56
C LEU A 421 14.55 -22.83 -5.14
N PRO A 422 13.83 -23.85 -4.65
CA PRO A 422 12.43 -24.02 -4.99
C PRO A 422 11.59 -22.86 -4.44
N ALA A 423 10.44 -22.61 -5.06
CA ALA A 423 9.56 -21.50 -4.67
C ALA A 423 9.15 -21.52 -3.20
N GLU A 424 9.05 -22.71 -2.58
CA GLU A 424 8.77 -22.88 -1.15
C GLU A 424 9.87 -22.29 -0.25
N GLN A 425 11.15 -22.52 -0.58
CA GLN A 425 12.27 -21.95 0.17
C GLN A 425 12.35 -20.44 -0.03
N ILE A 426 12.09 -19.96 -1.26
CA ILE A 426 12.02 -18.53 -1.53
C ILE A 426 10.87 -17.89 -0.74
N THR A 427 9.71 -18.54 -0.69
CA THR A 427 8.54 -18.07 0.09
C THR A 427 8.92 -17.87 1.55
N ALA A 428 9.63 -18.83 2.14
CA ALA A 428 10.10 -18.75 3.52
C ALA A 428 11.11 -17.60 3.74
N ILE A 429 12.09 -17.43 2.85
CA ILE A 429 13.10 -16.35 2.96
C ILE A 429 12.45 -14.97 2.78
N MET A 430 11.54 -14.84 1.80
CA MET A 430 10.85 -13.59 1.49
C MET A 430 9.78 -13.22 2.53
N GLY A 431 9.34 -14.19 3.36
CA GLY A 431 8.24 -14.00 4.30
C GLY A 431 6.91 -13.66 3.60
N ALA A 432 6.70 -14.24 2.41
CA ALA A 432 5.51 -14.01 1.58
C ALA A 432 4.46 -15.13 1.79
N PRO A 433 3.16 -14.92 1.50
CA PRO A 433 2.12 -15.92 1.72
C PRO A 433 2.32 -17.19 0.88
N THR A 434 2.65 -17.02 -0.42
CA THR A 434 2.97 -18.09 -1.37
C THR A 434 3.66 -17.50 -2.59
N MET A 435 4.78 -18.09 -3.03
CA MET A 435 5.43 -17.75 -4.29
C MET A 435 5.41 -18.94 -5.26
N GLN A 436 5.40 -18.65 -6.56
CA GLN A 436 5.35 -19.64 -7.63
C GLN A 436 6.36 -19.29 -8.71
N VAL A 437 6.89 -20.33 -9.36
CA VAL A 437 7.74 -20.18 -10.53
C VAL A 437 6.88 -19.66 -11.68
N ALA A 438 7.14 -18.44 -12.12
CA ALA A 438 6.46 -17.84 -13.26
C ALA A 438 7.19 -18.13 -14.56
N GLU A 439 8.52 -18.14 -14.53
CA GLU A 439 9.35 -18.41 -15.69
C GLU A 439 10.66 -19.08 -15.26
N SER A 440 11.23 -19.88 -16.16
CA SER A 440 12.55 -20.46 -15.98
C SER A 440 13.15 -20.78 -17.34
N SER A 441 14.45 -20.64 -17.48
CA SER A 441 15.14 -21.02 -18.70
C SER A 441 16.53 -21.56 -18.42
N THR A 442 16.98 -22.40 -19.35
CA THR A 442 18.30 -23.03 -19.37
C THR A 442 19.04 -22.52 -20.61
N ASP A 443 20.33 -22.24 -20.46
CA ASP A 443 21.23 -21.77 -21.53
C ASP A 443 20.71 -20.53 -22.28
N SER A 444 20.04 -19.64 -21.55
CA SER A 444 19.63 -18.32 -22.04
C SER A 444 19.88 -17.23 -20.99
N PHE A 445 19.76 -15.99 -21.44
CA PHE A 445 19.87 -14.78 -20.62
C PHE A 445 18.66 -13.88 -20.86
N VAL A 446 18.38 -12.99 -19.91
CA VAL A 446 17.28 -12.03 -19.96
C VAL A 446 17.73 -10.77 -20.69
N ASP A 447 16.91 -10.19 -21.56
CA ASP A 447 17.21 -8.89 -22.17
C ASP A 447 16.52 -7.76 -21.39
N GLY A 448 17.24 -7.17 -20.42
CA GLY A 448 16.75 -6.04 -19.63
C GLY A 448 16.90 -4.69 -20.34
N SER A 449 17.66 -4.64 -21.43
CA SER A 449 18.03 -3.39 -22.13
C SER A 449 16.87 -2.58 -22.73
N PRO A 450 15.73 -3.16 -23.16
CA PRO A 450 14.60 -2.39 -23.66
C PRO A 450 13.90 -1.56 -22.57
N TYR A 451 14.06 -1.94 -21.31
CA TYR A 451 13.29 -1.37 -20.21
C TYR A 451 14.02 -0.24 -19.50
N ILE A 452 15.35 -0.09 -19.63
CA ILE A 452 16.14 0.91 -18.89
C ILE A 452 16.73 1.97 -19.82
N SER A 453 16.69 3.25 -19.40
CA SER A 453 17.28 4.37 -20.15
C SER A 453 18.80 4.28 -20.26
N GLU A 454 19.46 3.75 -19.22
CA GLU A 454 20.90 3.55 -19.12
C GLU A 454 21.23 2.10 -19.50
N LYS A 455 21.42 1.83 -20.79
CA LYS A 455 21.63 0.46 -21.31
C LYS A 455 22.84 -0.23 -20.69
N ASP A 456 23.92 0.50 -20.43
CA ASP A 456 25.12 -0.05 -19.77
C ASP A 456 24.87 -0.48 -18.31
N CYS A 457 23.74 -0.05 -17.73
CA CYS A 457 23.30 -0.41 -16.39
C CYS A 457 22.21 -1.50 -16.37
N SER A 458 21.93 -2.17 -17.51
CA SER A 458 20.98 -3.30 -17.55
C SER A 458 21.41 -4.44 -16.63
N GLY A 459 22.69 -4.83 -16.64
CA GLY A 459 23.22 -5.89 -15.77
C GLY A 459 23.10 -5.60 -14.27
N PRO A 460 23.53 -4.43 -13.77
CA PRO A 460 23.26 -4.01 -12.39
C PRO A 460 21.78 -3.97 -12.01
N TYR A 461 20.86 -3.83 -12.97
CA TYR A 461 19.42 -3.81 -12.73
C TYR A 461 18.77 -5.20 -12.79
N GLU A 462 19.15 -6.03 -13.77
CA GLU A 462 18.47 -7.27 -14.16
C GLU A 462 19.37 -8.50 -13.91
N PRO A 463 18.95 -9.50 -13.12
CA PRO A 463 19.72 -10.74 -12.95
C PRO A 463 19.79 -11.56 -14.22
N ALA A 464 20.92 -12.21 -14.49
CA ALA A 464 21.16 -12.97 -15.73
C ALA A 464 20.98 -12.13 -17.01
N ASP A 465 21.27 -10.83 -16.96
CA ASP A 465 21.18 -9.95 -18.13
C ASP A 465 22.11 -10.39 -19.27
N GLN A 466 21.60 -10.33 -20.49
CA GLN A 466 22.33 -10.73 -21.70
C GLN A 466 23.59 -9.86 -21.90
N GLY A 467 23.52 -8.56 -21.63
CA GLY A 467 24.67 -7.64 -21.71
C GLY A 467 25.72 -7.88 -20.64
N ALA A 468 25.36 -8.55 -19.54
CA ALA A 468 26.28 -8.92 -18.48
C ALA A 468 27.10 -10.18 -18.79
N TYR A 469 26.48 -11.20 -19.41
CA TYR A 469 27.07 -12.54 -19.50
C TYR A 469 27.33 -13.06 -20.91
N THR A 470 26.74 -12.48 -21.95
CA THR A 470 27.01 -12.91 -23.34
C THR A 470 28.47 -12.69 -23.68
N ASN A 471 29.09 -13.67 -24.35
CA ASN A 471 30.50 -13.67 -24.74
C ASN A 471 31.49 -13.61 -23.56
N THR A 472 31.07 -13.94 -22.33
CA THR A 472 31.98 -14.04 -21.17
C THR A 472 32.66 -15.40 -21.05
N GLY A 473 32.32 -16.36 -21.92
CA GLY A 473 32.85 -17.73 -21.89
C GLY A 473 32.14 -18.66 -20.91
N SER A 474 30.87 -18.38 -20.57
CA SER A 474 30.03 -19.28 -19.78
C SER A 474 29.86 -20.64 -20.47
N THR A 475 29.90 -21.72 -19.69
CA THR A 475 29.67 -23.10 -20.17
C THR A 475 28.22 -23.55 -20.03
N GLY A 476 27.39 -22.79 -19.32
CA GLY A 476 25.94 -22.97 -19.24
C GLY A 476 25.30 -21.98 -18.27
N SER A 477 23.99 -21.81 -18.37
CA SER A 477 23.22 -20.95 -17.46
C SER A 477 21.90 -21.59 -17.05
N GLN A 478 21.43 -21.26 -15.85
CA GLN A 478 20.08 -21.55 -15.43
C GLN A 478 19.55 -20.36 -14.65
N TRP A 479 18.34 -19.91 -14.95
CA TRP A 479 17.67 -18.91 -14.16
C TRP A 479 16.19 -19.24 -13.95
N GLN A 480 15.62 -18.61 -12.94
CA GLN A 480 14.23 -18.77 -12.55
C GLN A 480 13.67 -17.44 -12.03
N PHE A 481 12.52 -17.06 -12.57
CA PHE A 481 11.69 -15.96 -12.11
C PHE A 481 10.55 -16.50 -11.25
N VAL A 482 10.54 -16.11 -9.98
CA VAL A 482 9.60 -16.55 -8.97
C VAL A 482 8.85 -15.34 -8.45
N ARG A 483 7.52 -15.40 -8.47
CA ARG A 483 6.67 -14.30 -8.00
C ARG A 483 5.53 -14.82 -7.17
N ASN A 484 5.02 -14.00 -6.27
CA ASN A 484 3.73 -14.29 -5.66
C ASN A 484 2.58 -14.00 -6.64
N PRO A 485 1.36 -14.53 -6.39
CA PRO A 485 0.21 -14.28 -7.26
C PRO A 485 -0.14 -12.82 -7.47
N THR A 486 0.28 -11.93 -6.57
CA THR A 486 0.00 -10.49 -6.63
C THR A 486 1.04 -9.71 -7.42
N GLY A 487 2.23 -10.30 -7.67
CA GLY A 487 3.33 -9.69 -8.42
C GLY A 487 4.14 -8.65 -7.66
N HIS A 488 3.98 -8.50 -6.34
CA HIS A 488 4.68 -7.47 -5.55
C HIS A 488 5.98 -7.95 -4.92
N GLU A 489 6.07 -9.26 -4.69
CA GLU A 489 7.28 -9.95 -4.29
C GLU A 489 7.76 -10.74 -5.49
N VAL A 490 8.90 -10.32 -6.04
CA VAL A 490 9.54 -10.98 -7.17
C VAL A 490 10.97 -11.32 -6.81
N VAL A 491 11.38 -12.52 -7.19
CA VAL A 491 12.74 -13.01 -7.05
C VAL A 491 13.16 -13.57 -8.38
N GLN A 492 14.29 -13.12 -8.88
CA GLN A 492 14.97 -13.73 -10.01
C GLN A 492 16.32 -14.21 -9.52
N GLN A 493 16.54 -15.51 -9.66
CA GLN A 493 17.77 -16.17 -9.26
C GLN A 493 18.38 -16.84 -10.48
N ALA A 494 19.70 -16.76 -10.58
CA ALA A 494 20.44 -17.37 -11.67
C ALA A 494 21.77 -17.94 -11.19
N VAL A 495 22.20 -18.98 -11.88
CA VAL A 495 23.52 -19.57 -11.76
C VAL A 495 24.15 -19.72 -13.14
N ILE A 496 25.40 -19.30 -13.28
CA ILE A 496 26.14 -19.31 -14.56
C ILE A 496 27.48 -20.03 -14.34
N ALA A 497 27.69 -21.15 -15.04
CA ALA A 497 28.92 -21.93 -14.95
C ALA A 497 30.00 -21.39 -15.91
N TYR A 498 31.25 -21.53 -15.50
CA TYR A 498 32.45 -21.22 -16.28
C TYR A 498 33.41 -22.41 -16.32
N PRO A 499 34.41 -22.41 -17.23
CA PRO A 499 35.36 -23.53 -17.31
C PRO A 499 36.18 -23.74 -16.03
N THR A 500 36.47 -22.65 -15.29
CA THR A 500 37.30 -22.68 -14.06
C THR A 500 36.79 -21.66 -13.04
N ALA A 501 37.20 -21.85 -11.77
CA ALA A 501 36.95 -20.88 -10.71
C ALA A 501 37.55 -19.50 -11.03
N ASP A 502 38.76 -19.46 -11.59
CA ASP A 502 39.41 -18.21 -11.99
C ASP A 502 38.64 -17.46 -13.08
N ALA A 503 38.02 -18.18 -14.02
CA ALA A 503 37.18 -17.57 -15.05
C ALA A 503 35.92 -16.92 -14.44
N ALA A 504 35.26 -17.60 -13.49
CA ALA A 504 34.13 -17.03 -12.76
C ALA A 504 34.55 -15.80 -11.93
N GLN A 505 35.68 -15.88 -11.22
CA GLN A 505 36.21 -14.74 -10.45
C GLN A 505 36.56 -13.54 -11.33
N LYS A 506 37.11 -13.77 -12.53
CA LYS A 506 37.35 -12.69 -13.50
C LYS A 506 36.04 -12.01 -13.91
N VAL A 507 34.97 -12.77 -14.17
CA VAL A 507 33.66 -12.21 -14.51
C VAL A 507 33.09 -11.40 -13.33
N LEU A 508 33.21 -11.88 -12.10
CA LEU A 508 32.78 -11.13 -10.91
C LEU A 508 33.53 -9.79 -10.79
N ALA A 509 34.85 -9.79 -11.04
CA ALA A 509 35.66 -8.57 -11.02
C ALA A 509 35.25 -7.58 -12.14
N ASP A 510 34.97 -8.07 -13.35
CA ASP A 510 34.46 -7.26 -14.45
C ASP A 510 33.08 -6.66 -14.11
N GLN A 511 32.19 -7.44 -13.47
CA GLN A 511 30.89 -6.95 -12.98
C GLN A 511 31.03 -5.92 -11.86
N HIS A 512 31.99 -6.07 -10.95
CA HIS A 512 32.27 -5.06 -9.92
C HIS A 512 32.54 -3.68 -10.54
N GLN A 513 33.33 -3.63 -11.61
CA GLN A 513 33.60 -2.36 -12.32
C GLN A 513 32.34 -1.78 -12.96
N LYS A 514 31.54 -2.62 -13.65
CA LYS A 514 30.27 -2.20 -14.26
C LYS A 514 29.27 -1.67 -13.22
N TRP A 515 29.10 -2.38 -12.11
CA TRP A 515 28.19 -1.99 -11.02
C TRP A 515 28.66 -0.69 -10.35
N SER A 516 29.97 -0.52 -10.18
CA SER A 516 30.56 0.71 -9.63
C SER A 516 30.27 1.93 -10.50
N ALA A 517 30.25 1.78 -11.83
CA ALA A 517 29.92 2.86 -12.76
C ALA A 517 28.44 3.28 -12.74
N CYS A 518 27.55 2.40 -12.26
CA CYS A 518 26.11 2.66 -12.14
C CYS A 518 25.68 3.09 -10.73
N ALA A 519 26.49 2.78 -9.70
CA ALA A 519 26.20 3.10 -8.31
C ALA A 519 25.92 4.60 -8.10
N GLY A 520 24.87 4.91 -7.33
CA GLY A 520 24.45 6.28 -7.04
C GLY A 520 23.79 7.04 -8.20
N ARG A 521 23.70 6.47 -9.41
CA ARG A 521 23.05 7.12 -10.55
C ARG A 521 21.54 6.90 -10.52
N THR A 522 20.81 7.86 -11.10
CA THR A 522 19.38 7.68 -11.40
C THR A 522 19.19 7.22 -12.83
N PHE A 523 18.19 6.39 -13.07
CA PHE A 523 17.81 5.88 -14.38
C PHE A 523 16.30 5.83 -14.51
N THR A 524 15.79 5.66 -15.73
CA THR A 524 14.36 5.52 -15.98
C THR A 524 14.07 4.09 -16.43
N VAL A 525 13.03 3.49 -15.85
CA VAL A 525 12.48 2.20 -16.28
C VAL A 525 11.18 2.43 -17.02
N THR A 526 11.00 1.80 -18.17
CA THR A 526 9.81 1.87 -19.01
C THR A 526 9.32 0.45 -19.29
N LEU A 527 8.31 0.00 -18.54
CA LEU A 527 7.67 -1.29 -18.74
C LEU A 527 6.52 -1.19 -19.77
N PRO A 528 6.16 -2.28 -20.46
CA PRO A 528 5.03 -2.28 -21.37
C PRO A 528 3.74 -1.91 -20.62
N SER A 529 3.00 -0.94 -21.14
CA SER A 529 1.72 -0.45 -20.57
C SER A 529 1.84 0.36 -19.27
N GLU A 530 3.04 0.80 -18.88
CA GLU A 530 3.27 1.70 -17.73
C GLU A 530 3.91 3.02 -18.17
N ALA A 531 3.65 4.09 -17.40
CA ALA A 531 4.37 5.34 -17.58
C ALA A 531 5.85 5.16 -17.17
N PRO A 532 6.82 5.86 -17.78
CA PRO A 532 8.21 5.78 -17.36
C PRO A 532 8.37 6.16 -15.88
N HIS A 533 9.24 5.43 -15.18
CA HIS A 533 9.45 5.59 -13.74
C HIS A 533 10.92 5.86 -13.46
N ARG A 534 11.22 6.89 -12.64
CA ARG A 534 12.59 7.17 -12.22
C ARG A 534 12.98 6.28 -11.04
N TRP A 535 14.18 5.74 -11.12
CA TRP A 535 14.81 4.88 -10.13
C TRP A 535 16.19 5.41 -9.79
N ALA A 536 16.68 5.05 -8.61
CA ALA A 536 18.02 5.39 -8.15
C ALA A 536 18.74 4.12 -7.70
N PHE A 537 19.96 3.93 -8.18
CA PHE A 537 20.91 2.96 -7.63
C PHE A 537 21.46 3.48 -6.30
N SER A 538 21.59 2.61 -5.31
CA SER A 538 22.36 2.90 -4.11
C SER A 538 23.85 2.93 -4.41
N GLN A 539 24.65 3.26 -3.38
CA GLN A 539 26.08 2.95 -3.42
C GLN A 539 26.28 1.43 -3.48
N LEU A 540 27.32 0.99 -4.19
CA LEU A 540 27.75 -0.40 -4.23
C LEU A 540 28.39 -0.78 -2.89
N THR A 541 28.04 -1.95 -2.37
CA THR A 541 28.66 -2.52 -1.17
C THR A 541 29.15 -3.93 -1.47
N THR A 542 30.19 -4.39 -0.77
CA THR A 542 30.83 -5.69 -1.02
C THR A 542 31.00 -6.53 0.26
N PRO A 543 29.93 -6.78 1.04
CA PRO A 543 30.03 -7.61 2.24
C PRO A 543 30.50 -9.02 1.89
N ASP A 544 31.57 -9.48 2.54
CA ASP A 544 32.16 -10.82 2.37
C ASP A 544 32.40 -11.21 0.90
N GLY A 545 32.76 -10.24 0.06
CA GLY A 545 33.02 -10.45 -1.38
C GLY A 545 31.77 -10.56 -2.26
N THR A 546 30.57 -10.41 -1.70
CA THR A 546 29.31 -10.36 -2.47
C THR A 546 29.02 -8.93 -2.91
N LEU A 547 28.85 -8.69 -4.21
CA LEU A 547 28.42 -7.38 -4.72
C LEU A 547 26.95 -7.18 -4.36
N VAL A 548 26.64 -6.10 -3.66
CA VAL A 548 25.28 -5.77 -3.24
C VAL A 548 24.95 -4.34 -3.62
N LEU A 549 23.85 -4.19 -4.34
CA LEU A 549 23.33 -2.93 -4.80
C LEU A 549 21.80 -2.93 -4.65
N THR A 550 21.22 -1.80 -4.28
CA THR A 550 19.76 -1.66 -4.16
C THR A 550 19.26 -0.61 -5.13
N THR A 551 18.06 -0.82 -5.67
CA THR A 551 17.36 0.15 -6.49
C THR A 551 16.07 0.55 -5.79
N ALA A 552 15.80 1.86 -5.76
CA ALA A 552 14.56 2.38 -5.21
C ALA A 552 13.89 3.30 -6.23
N ARG A 553 12.57 3.25 -6.30
CA ARG A 553 11.79 4.09 -7.19
C ARG A 553 11.58 5.47 -6.56
N GLU A 554 11.93 6.53 -7.30
CA GLU A 554 11.69 7.90 -6.84
C GLU A 554 10.18 8.12 -6.60
N GLY A 555 9.84 8.69 -5.44
CA GLY A 555 8.46 8.91 -5.02
C GLY A 555 7.72 7.68 -4.48
N LYS A 556 8.32 6.48 -4.48
CA LYS A 556 7.77 5.27 -3.84
C LYS A 556 8.82 4.63 -2.90
N SER A 557 9.06 5.25 -1.75
CA SER A 557 10.13 4.87 -0.79
C SER A 557 10.03 3.47 -0.17
N TYR A 558 8.93 2.76 -0.41
CA TYR A 558 8.66 1.45 0.17
C TYR A 558 8.97 0.31 -0.82
N PHE A 559 8.89 0.52 -2.14
CA PHE A 559 9.24 -0.51 -3.13
C PHE A 559 10.70 -0.37 -3.57
N GLY A 560 11.46 -1.44 -3.41
CA GLY A 560 12.84 -1.50 -3.87
C GLY A 560 13.27 -2.91 -4.20
N CYS A 561 14.35 -3.00 -4.97
CA CYS A 561 15.00 -4.27 -5.29
C CYS A 561 16.39 -4.31 -4.67
N GLN A 562 16.80 -5.48 -4.20
CA GLN A 562 18.19 -5.77 -3.87
C GLN A 562 18.76 -6.72 -4.92
N ARG A 563 19.93 -6.36 -5.44
CA ARG A 563 20.76 -7.17 -6.30
C ARG A 563 21.92 -7.71 -5.47
N ALA A 564 22.20 -8.99 -5.61
CA ALA A 564 23.32 -9.67 -4.96
C ALA A 564 24.02 -10.57 -5.97
N LEU A 565 25.35 -10.44 -6.07
CA LEU A 565 26.16 -11.19 -7.04
C LEU A 565 27.45 -11.70 -6.37
N ALA A 566 27.74 -12.99 -6.51
CA ALA A 566 28.96 -13.60 -5.97
C ALA A 566 29.43 -14.76 -6.85
N ALA A 567 30.67 -15.17 -6.68
CA ALA A 567 31.25 -16.34 -7.30
C ALA A 567 31.53 -17.41 -6.24
N ARG A 568 31.20 -18.66 -6.53
CA ARG A 568 31.58 -19.83 -5.73
C ARG A 568 31.99 -20.97 -6.64
N ASN A 569 33.19 -21.51 -6.41
CA ASN A 569 33.86 -22.38 -7.38
C ASN A 569 33.87 -21.70 -8.78
N ASN A 570 33.48 -22.41 -9.84
CA ASN A 570 33.36 -21.92 -11.20
C ASN A 570 31.96 -21.38 -11.54
N VAL A 571 31.13 -21.06 -10.54
CA VAL A 571 29.74 -20.62 -10.74
C VAL A 571 29.54 -19.20 -10.22
N ILE A 572 28.94 -18.35 -11.04
CA ILE A 572 28.37 -17.07 -10.62
C ILE A 572 26.95 -17.31 -10.11
N VAL A 573 26.62 -16.77 -8.94
CA VAL A 573 25.28 -16.73 -8.37
C VAL A 573 24.78 -15.29 -8.46
N ASP A 574 23.73 -15.06 -9.25
CA ASP A 574 23.17 -13.74 -9.55
C ASP A 574 21.71 -13.66 -9.13
N VAL A 575 21.40 -12.80 -8.17
CA VAL A 575 20.08 -12.71 -7.54
C VAL A 575 19.55 -11.28 -7.56
N GLY A 576 18.27 -11.13 -7.89
CA GLY A 576 17.47 -9.94 -7.67
C GLY A 576 16.24 -10.28 -6.85
N SER A 577 15.95 -9.51 -5.81
CA SER A 577 14.73 -9.64 -5.02
C SER A 577 14.09 -8.27 -4.86
N CYS A 578 12.82 -8.12 -5.24
CA CYS A 578 12.06 -6.90 -5.04
C CYS A 578 10.88 -7.13 -4.10
N LYS A 579 10.60 -6.12 -3.26
CA LYS A 579 9.52 -6.15 -2.29
C LYS A 579 9.05 -4.73 -1.91
N LEU A 580 7.84 -4.65 -1.35
CA LEU A 580 7.19 -3.43 -0.85
C LEU A 580 7.73 -2.90 0.48
N SER A 581 8.75 -3.54 1.04
CA SER A 581 9.61 -3.01 2.09
C SER A 581 11.04 -3.13 1.60
N LEU A 582 11.87 -2.07 1.72
CA LEU A 582 13.31 -2.12 1.44
C LEU A 582 13.98 -3.13 2.40
N ASP A 583 13.91 -4.43 2.08
CA ASP A 583 14.50 -5.51 2.82
C ASP A 583 15.60 -6.22 2.00
N LYS A 584 16.59 -6.75 2.73
CA LYS A 584 17.87 -7.22 2.19
C LYS A 584 17.85 -8.72 1.88
N LYS A 585 16.80 -9.22 1.21
CA LYS A 585 16.58 -10.66 1.02
C LYS A 585 17.38 -11.30 -0.10
N GLY A 586 17.85 -10.53 -1.08
CA GLY A 586 18.67 -11.01 -2.19
C GLY A 586 19.95 -11.69 -1.72
N VAL A 587 20.60 -11.15 -0.69
CA VAL A 587 21.80 -11.76 -0.08
C VAL A 587 21.48 -13.07 0.63
N GLU A 588 20.35 -13.18 1.34
CA GLU A 588 19.93 -14.42 1.99
C GLU A 588 19.69 -15.54 0.97
N ILE A 589 19.02 -15.21 -0.14
CA ILE A 589 18.77 -16.15 -1.25
C ILE A 589 20.09 -16.56 -1.91
N LEU A 590 20.97 -15.60 -2.21
CA LEU A 590 22.29 -15.88 -2.78
C LEU A 590 23.08 -16.84 -1.88
N ASN A 591 23.11 -16.59 -0.57
CA ASN A 591 23.84 -17.43 0.37
C ASN A 591 23.28 -18.86 0.44
N ALA A 592 21.95 -19.00 0.38
CA ALA A 592 21.29 -20.31 0.35
C ALA A 592 21.58 -21.08 -0.95
N ILE A 593 21.67 -20.40 -2.10
CA ILE A 593 22.10 -21.01 -3.38
C ILE A 593 23.58 -21.40 -3.29
N ALA A 594 24.44 -20.47 -2.86
CA ALA A 594 25.87 -20.69 -2.73
C ALA A 594 26.17 -21.88 -1.81
N ALA A 595 25.43 -22.07 -0.71
CA ALA A 595 25.60 -23.20 0.19
C ALA A 595 25.43 -24.58 -0.48
N LYS A 596 24.69 -24.67 -1.59
CA LYS A 596 24.52 -25.90 -2.37
C LYS A 596 25.67 -26.15 -3.36
N ILE A 597 26.50 -25.14 -3.64
CA ILE A 597 27.61 -25.24 -4.60
C ILE A 597 28.87 -25.77 -3.88
N PRO A 598 29.51 -26.84 -4.40
CA PRO A 598 30.72 -27.40 -3.81
C PRO A 598 31.85 -26.36 -3.82
N VAL A 599 32.71 -26.42 -2.79
CA VAL A 599 33.86 -25.52 -2.61
C VAL A 599 35.00 -25.90 -3.55
#